data_AF-A0A7N0REP4-F1
#
_entry.id   AF-A0A7N0REP4-F1
#
_cell.length_a   1.000
_cell.length_b   1.000
_cell.length_c   1.000
_cell.angle_alpha   90.00
_cell.angle_beta   90.00
_cell.angle_gamma   90.00
#
_symmetry.space_group_name_H-M   'P 1'
#
loop_
_entity.id
_entity.type
_entity.pdbx_description
1 polymer ?
#
loop_
_entity_poly.entity_id
_entity_poly.type
_entity_poly.pdbx_seq_one_letter_code
_entity_poly.pdbx_strand_id
1 'polypeptide(L)'
;MNRSSYNFDGGVDNGTPLLSSSPHLSVPFIDFYATQHLDDPNPDLSLLSTHLAYSLLPKSMIESGCKFVHVMREPKDVLISLWHFAVELRKARDQPTLPLDDAFDMFCNGFSQYGPYWDYELEYYNASLKCPNRFFIMTYEDLMERPDYNVKKLASFVGKPITAAEEDRGVVEAIVRFCSFDKLSNLEVNRIKTICVGKAQIVPNKVFFRKAKIGNWTHYLSDEQREHIDQITRQKFQGTVLLDLFST
;
A
#
# COMPACT_ATOMS: atom_id res chain seq x y z
N MET A 1 3.37 -13.20 9.82
CA MET A 1 1.97 -13.51 10.21
C MET A 1 1.51 -14.71 9.38
N ASN A 2 1.28 -15.88 10.00
CA ASN A 2 0.88 -17.08 9.27
C ASN A 2 -0.62 -17.33 9.52
N ARG A 3 -1.43 -17.35 8.45
CA ARG A 3 -2.89 -17.54 8.58
C ARG A 3 -3.25 -18.87 9.27
N SER A 4 -2.43 -19.90 9.13
CA SER A 4 -2.67 -21.20 9.78
C SER A 4 -2.50 -21.15 11.31
N SER A 5 -1.99 -20.04 11.84
CA SER A 5 -1.83 -19.81 13.28
C SER A 5 -3.02 -19.09 13.91
N TYR A 6 -4.03 -18.71 13.12
CA TYR A 6 -5.21 -17.99 13.61
C TYR A 6 -6.47 -18.78 13.30
N ASN A 7 -7.39 -18.80 14.25
CA ASN A 7 -8.67 -19.44 14.03
C ASN A 7 -9.60 -18.47 13.30
N PHE A 8 -9.95 -18.82 12.07
CA PHE A 8 -10.96 -18.10 11.28
C PHE A 8 -12.35 -18.74 11.40
N ASP A 9 -12.49 -19.84 12.15
CA ASP A 9 -13.76 -20.54 12.35
C ASP A 9 -14.70 -19.72 13.25
N GLY A 10 -15.98 -19.64 12.87
CA GLY A 10 -17.05 -19.17 13.75
C GLY A 10 -17.17 -17.65 13.95
N GLY A 11 -16.49 -16.83 13.15
CA GLY A 11 -16.66 -15.36 13.16
C GLY A 11 -16.07 -14.64 14.38
N VAL A 12 -15.30 -15.34 15.22
CA VAL A 12 -14.59 -14.76 16.36
C VAL A 12 -13.11 -14.70 16.02
N ASP A 13 -12.66 -13.51 15.60
CA ASP A 13 -11.26 -13.22 15.29
C ASP A 13 -10.43 -13.29 16.59
N ASN A 14 -9.87 -14.46 16.93
CA ASN A 14 -9.12 -14.61 18.18
C ASN A 14 -7.63 -14.83 17.91
N GLY A 15 -6.82 -13.81 18.20
CA GLY A 15 -5.37 -13.92 18.33
C GLY A 15 -4.52 -13.27 17.25
N THR A 16 -5.11 -12.66 16.22
CA THR A 16 -4.31 -11.90 15.24
C THR A 16 -3.77 -10.60 15.86
N PRO A 17 -2.47 -10.26 15.65
CA PRO A 17 -1.89 -8.99 16.09
C PRO A 17 -2.65 -7.77 15.59
N LEU A 18 -3.37 -7.89 14.47
CA LEU A 18 -4.12 -6.78 13.86
C LEU A 18 -5.29 -6.27 14.73
N LEU A 19 -5.72 -7.03 15.74
CA LEU A 19 -6.74 -6.59 16.70
C LEU A 19 -6.19 -5.60 17.74
N SER A 20 -4.91 -5.71 18.09
CA SER A 20 -4.28 -4.98 19.20
C SER A 20 -3.17 -4.04 18.75
N SER A 21 -2.67 -4.20 17.52
CA SER A 21 -1.59 -3.44 16.90
C SER A 21 -1.97 -2.97 15.49
N SER A 22 -1.45 -1.79 15.11
CA SER A 22 -1.60 -1.27 13.75
C SER A 22 -0.99 -2.25 12.73
N PRO A 23 -1.57 -2.41 11.53
CA PRO A 23 -0.97 -3.19 10.45
C PRO A 23 0.48 -2.75 10.13
N HIS A 24 0.78 -1.46 10.31
CA HIS A 24 2.09 -0.88 10.01
C HIS A 24 3.18 -1.29 11.02
N LEU A 25 2.80 -1.80 12.19
CA LEU A 25 3.73 -2.41 13.14
C LEU A 25 3.90 -3.92 12.88
N SER A 26 2.92 -4.55 12.24
CA SER A 26 3.00 -5.98 11.88
C SER A 26 3.86 -6.23 10.64
N VAL A 27 3.97 -5.22 9.77
CA VAL A 27 4.84 -5.20 8.59
C VAL A 27 5.62 -3.88 8.59
N PRO A 28 6.78 -3.83 9.27
CA PRO A 28 7.51 -2.58 9.42
C PRO A 28 8.15 -2.14 8.10
N PHE A 29 8.25 -0.83 7.94
CA PHE A 29 8.95 -0.21 6.82
C PHE A 29 10.46 -0.30 7.03
N ILE A 30 11.17 -0.87 6.07
CA ILE A 30 12.64 -0.93 6.11
C ILE A 30 13.27 0.47 6.17
N ASP A 31 12.64 1.44 5.51
CA ASP A 31 13.00 2.86 5.47
C ASP A 31 13.19 3.45 6.87
N PHE A 32 12.33 3.03 7.81
CA PHE A 32 12.35 3.51 9.18
C PHE A 32 13.04 2.53 10.13
N TYR A 33 12.95 1.23 9.85
CA TYR A 33 13.46 0.18 10.72
C TYR A 33 14.95 0.38 11.04
N ALA A 34 15.79 0.58 10.02
CA ALA A 34 17.22 0.78 10.18
C ALA A 34 17.55 2.05 11.00
N THR A 35 16.70 3.08 10.94
CA THR A 35 16.89 4.31 11.72
C THR A 35 16.49 4.15 13.18
N GLN A 36 15.64 3.17 13.48
CA GLN A 36 15.13 2.87 14.83
C GLN A 36 15.96 1.80 15.54
N HIS A 37 16.63 0.91 14.79
CA HIS A 37 17.40 -0.22 15.31
C HIS A 37 18.86 -0.12 14.85
N LEU A 38 19.59 0.88 15.35
CA LEU A 38 20.98 1.12 14.95
C LEU A 38 21.92 -0.02 15.35
N ASP A 39 21.61 -0.70 16.47
CA ASP A 39 22.44 -1.78 17.01
C ASP A 39 22.14 -3.14 16.35
N ASP A 40 20.95 -3.29 15.75
CA ASP A 40 20.54 -4.48 14.99
C ASP A 40 19.67 -4.09 13.79
N PRO A 41 20.28 -3.62 12.69
CA PRO A 41 19.54 -3.13 11.53
C PRO A 41 19.01 -4.26 10.64
N ASN A 42 19.24 -5.53 11.00
CA ASN A 42 18.85 -6.70 10.22
C ASN A 42 17.68 -7.42 10.89
N PRO A 43 16.43 -7.01 10.62
CA PRO A 43 15.29 -7.68 11.21
C PRO A 43 15.26 -9.15 10.78
N ASP A 44 15.13 -10.09 11.72
CA ASP A 44 14.71 -11.47 11.43
C ASP A 44 13.20 -11.49 11.11
N LEU A 45 12.81 -10.73 10.09
CA LEU A 45 11.44 -10.57 9.64
C LEU A 45 11.33 -11.04 8.19
N SER A 46 10.43 -12.01 7.99
CA SER A 46 10.12 -12.56 6.67
C SER A 46 9.17 -11.70 5.84
N LEU A 47 8.63 -10.62 6.43
CA LEU A 47 7.70 -9.71 5.77
C LEU A 47 8.03 -8.27 6.18
N LEU A 48 8.35 -7.44 5.18
CA LEU A 48 8.73 -6.05 5.31
C LEU A 48 8.00 -5.22 4.25
N SER A 49 7.89 -3.92 4.47
CA SER A 49 7.36 -2.96 3.50
C SER A 49 8.38 -1.86 3.19
N THR A 50 8.19 -1.17 2.08
CA THR A 50 8.99 -0.01 1.68
C THR A 50 8.23 0.83 0.66
N HIS A 51 8.54 2.12 0.60
CA HIS A 51 8.11 2.99 -0.50
C HIS A 51 9.31 3.44 -1.36
N LEU A 52 10.50 2.90 -1.13
CA LEU A 52 11.67 3.19 -1.95
C LEU A 52 11.42 2.75 -3.39
N ALA A 53 11.84 3.59 -4.34
CA ALA A 53 11.96 3.20 -5.75
C ALA A 53 12.81 1.93 -5.87
N TYR A 54 12.52 1.09 -6.85
CA TYR A 54 13.21 -0.19 -7.03
C TYR A 54 14.73 0.00 -7.17
N SER A 55 15.15 1.07 -7.85
CA SER A 55 16.55 1.46 -8.03
C SER A 55 17.27 1.86 -6.74
N LEU A 56 16.52 2.21 -5.69
CA LEU A 56 17.03 2.60 -4.37
C LEU A 56 16.98 1.48 -3.33
N LEU A 57 16.48 0.30 -3.69
CA LEU A 57 16.44 -0.83 -2.77
C LEU A 57 17.84 -1.30 -2.39
N PRO A 58 18.05 -1.77 -1.14
CA PRO A 58 19.31 -2.41 -0.75
C PRO A 58 19.67 -3.56 -1.70
N LYS A 59 20.94 -3.62 -2.12
CA LYS A 59 21.45 -4.68 -3.01
C LYS A 59 21.14 -6.08 -2.48
N SER A 60 21.21 -6.27 -1.16
CA SER A 60 20.85 -7.54 -0.51
C SER A 60 19.42 -7.99 -0.82
N MET A 61 18.44 -7.08 -0.93
CA MET A 61 17.08 -7.43 -1.33
C MET A 61 17.03 -7.82 -2.82
N ILE A 62 17.73 -7.06 -3.67
CA ILE A 62 17.78 -7.34 -5.10
C ILE A 62 18.44 -8.71 -5.36
N GLU A 63 19.47 -9.08 -4.59
CA GLU A 63 20.27 -10.30 -4.81
C GLU A 63 19.76 -11.54 -4.05
N SER A 64 19.10 -11.38 -2.89
CA SER A 64 18.68 -12.49 -1.99
C SER A 64 17.56 -13.39 -2.52
N GLY A 65 17.05 -13.14 -3.73
CA GLY A 65 15.91 -13.87 -4.27
C GLY A 65 14.57 -13.55 -3.57
N CYS A 66 14.50 -12.50 -2.75
CA CYS A 66 13.26 -12.09 -2.09
C CYS A 66 12.15 -11.81 -3.11
N LYS A 67 10.90 -12.02 -2.69
CA LYS A 67 9.70 -11.76 -3.49
C LYS A 67 9.17 -10.37 -3.19
N PHE A 68 8.65 -9.71 -4.21
CA PHE A 68 8.04 -8.40 -4.16
C PHE A 68 6.55 -8.52 -4.46
N VAL A 69 5.74 -7.87 -3.64
CA VAL A 69 4.32 -7.63 -3.90
C VAL A 69 4.16 -6.14 -4.10
N HIS A 70 3.75 -5.72 -5.28
CA HIS A 70 3.64 -4.31 -5.66
C HIS A 70 2.19 -4.00 -6.01
N VAL A 71 1.67 -2.93 -5.40
CA VAL A 71 0.29 -2.47 -5.60
C VAL A 71 0.34 -1.12 -6.27
N MET A 72 -0.06 -1.08 -7.53
CA MET A 72 -0.24 0.15 -8.29
C MET A 72 -1.65 0.68 -8.05
N ARG A 73 -1.90 1.95 -8.32
CA ARG A 73 -3.24 2.56 -8.12
C ARG A 73 -3.41 3.74 -9.06
N GLU A 74 -4.64 4.01 -9.48
CA GLU A 74 -4.92 5.15 -10.36
C GLU A 74 -4.32 6.47 -9.81
N PRO A 75 -3.51 7.21 -10.61
CA PRO A 75 -2.71 8.35 -10.14
C PRO A 75 -3.51 9.50 -9.54
N LYS A 76 -4.70 9.80 -10.08
CA LYS A 76 -5.57 10.87 -9.54
C LYS A 76 -6.04 10.52 -8.13
N ASP A 77 -6.39 9.25 -7.89
CA ASP A 77 -6.75 8.72 -6.57
C ASP A 77 -5.54 8.69 -5.61
N VAL A 78 -4.33 8.41 -6.12
CA VAL A 78 -3.08 8.49 -5.34
C VAL A 78 -2.83 9.92 -4.88
N LEU A 79 -2.91 10.91 -5.77
CA LEU A 79 -2.77 12.34 -5.44
C LEU A 79 -3.73 12.75 -4.31
N ILE A 80 -5.03 12.46 -4.47
CA ILE A 80 -6.03 12.84 -3.46
C ILE A 80 -5.79 12.12 -2.12
N SER A 81 -5.34 10.86 -2.15
CA SER A 81 -4.98 10.13 -0.94
C SER A 81 -3.76 10.75 -0.24
N LEU A 82 -2.71 11.06 -0.99
CA LEU A 82 -1.48 11.66 -0.47
C LEU A 82 -1.73 13.06 0.09
N TRP A 83 -2.50 13.88 -0.61
CA TRP A 83 -2.86 15.23 -0.17
C TRP A 83 -3.61 15.19 1.17
N HIS A 84 -4.66 14.37 1.29
CA HIS A 84 -5.39 14.23 2.55
C HIS A 84 -4.50 13.72 3.68
N PHE A 85 -3.66 12.73 3.42
CA PHE A 85 -2.72 12.21 4.41
C PHE A 85 -1.75 13.30 4.88
N ALA A 86 -1.17 14.08 3.95
CA ALA A 86 -0.29 15.20 4.28
C ALA A 86 -1.00 16.30 5.09
N VAL A 87 -2.26 16.62 4.76
CA VAL A 87 -3.07 17.58 5.52
C VAL A 87 -3.30 17.10 6.96
N GLU A 88 -3.68 15.84 7.16
CA GLU A 88 -3.90 15.30 8.51
C GLU A 88 -2.60 15.19 9.32
N LEU A 89 -1.48 14.86 8.69
CA LEU A 89 -0.17 14.88 9.34
C LEU A 89 0.26 16.30 9.74
N ARG A 90 0.04 17.30 8.89
CA ARG A 90 0.33 18.71 9.20
C ARG A 90 -0.53 19.21 10.36
N LYS A 91 -1.83 18.89 10.35
CA LYS A 91 -2.74 19.20 11.47
C LYS A 91 -2.28 18.56 12.78
N ALA A 92 -1.88 17.29 12.77
CA ALA A 92 -1.37 16.60 13.95
C ALA A 92 -0.05 17.18 14.50
N ARG A 93 0.62 18.05 13.72
CA ARG A 93 1.88 18.72 14.07
C ARG A 93 1.71 20.24 14.23
N ASP A 94 0.49 20.75 14.26
CA ASP A 94 0.17 22.18 14.31
C ASP A 94 0.86 22.99 13.19
N GLN A 95 0.98 22.40 12.01
CA GLN A 95 1.57 23.03 10.81
C GLN A 95 0.50 23.56 9.85
N PRO A 96 0.82 24.59 9.04
CA PRO A 96 -0.08 25.06 7.99
C PRO A 96 -0.45 23.94 7.03
N THR A 97 -1.75 23.88 6.68
CA THR A 97 -2.30 22.92 5.72
C THR A 97 -1.76 23.16 4.31
N LEU A 98 -1.77 22.12 3.49
CA LEU A 98 -1.39 22.19 2.08
C LEU A 98 -2.65 22.39 1.21
N PRO A 99 -2.76 23.49 0.45
CA PRO A 99 -3.81 23.65 -0.57
C PRO A 99 -3.78 22.51 -1.58
N LEU A 100 -4.95 22.16 -2.14
CA LEU A 100 -5.04 21.07 -3.11
C LEU A 100 -4.30 21.41 -4.41
N ASP A 101 -4.43 22.65 -4.90
CA ASP A 101 -3.77 23.07 -6.15
C ASP A 101 -2.25 23.02 -6.03
N ASP A 102 -1.69 23.43 -4.89
CA ASP A 102 -0.26 23.28 -4.62
C ASP A 102 0.16 21.78 -4.63
N ALA A 103 -0.64 20.91 -4.00
CA ALA A 103 -0.37 19.47 -4.00
C ALA A 103 -0.45 18.85 -5.39
N PHE A 104 -1.41 19.30 -6.21
CA PHE A 104 -1.58 18.91 -7.59
C PHE A 104 -0.35 19.32 -8.42
N ASP A 105 0.04 20.59 -8.35
CA ASP A 105 1.20 21.11 -9.10
C ASP A 105 2.48 20.38 -8.69
N MET A 106 2.69 20.20 -7.38
CA MET A 106 3.83 19.44 -6.86
C MET A 106 3.84 18.01 -7.41
N PHE A 107 2.72 17.30 -7.37
CA PHE A 107 2.61 15.92 -7.83
C PHE A 107 2.87 15.78 -9.33
N CYS A 108 2.26 16.64 -10.15
CA CYS A 108 2.45 16.65 -11.61
C CYS A 108 3.91 16.95 -12.01
N ASN A 109 4.60 17.79 -11.22
CA ASN A 109 6.03 18.07 -11.40
C ASN A 109 6.96 17.01 -10.75
N GLY A 110 6.40 15.93 -10.20
CA GLY A 110 7.16 14.83 -9.58
C GLY A 110 7.62 15.08 -8.14
N PHE A 111 7.26 16.22 -7.54
CA PHE A 111 7.59 16.59 -6.16
C PHE A 111 6.58 16.01 -5.15
N SER A 112 6.55 14.69 -5.02
CA SER A 112 5.76 13.98 -4.01
C SER A 112 6.65 13.12 -3.09
N GLN A 113 6.11 12.67 -1.95
CA GLN A 113 6.83 11.68 -1.14
C GLN A 113 7.07 10.43 -2.00
N TYR A 114 8.36 10.05 -2.14
CA TYR A 114 8.81 8.94 -2.99
C TYR A 114 8.56 9.13 -4.50
N GLY A 115 8.18 10.32 -4.94
CA GLY A 115 7.99 10.64 -6.35
C GLY A 115 9.29 10.77 -7.14
N PRO A 116 9.20 10.87 -8.48
CA PRO A 116 7.97 10.99 -9.26
C PRO A 116 7.17 9.69 -9.38
N TYR A 117 5.83 9.79 -9.30
CA TYR A 117 4.93 8.62 -9.26
C TYR A 117 5.08 7.70 -10.49
N TRP A 118 5.02 8.24 -11.70
CA TRP A 118 5.07 7.41 -12.91
C TRP A 118 6.41 6.69 -13.09
N ASP A 119 7.51 7.38 -12.79
CA ASP A 119 8.86 6.81 -12.84
C ASP A 119 8.97 5.67 -11.80
N TYR A 120 8.46 5.88 -10.59
CA TYR A 120 8.38 4.85 -9.53
C TYR A 120 7.61 3.60 -10.01
N GLU A 121 6.43 3.75 -10.60
CA GLU A 121 5.65 2.61 -11.10
C GLU A 121 6.34 1.87 -12.25
N LEU A 122 6.96 2.60 -13.17
CA LEU A 122 7.72 2.02 -14.27
C LEU A 122 8.92 1.21 -13.79
N GLU A 123 9.61 1.64 -12.74
CA GLU A 123 10.75 0.89 -12.21
C GLU A 123 10.34 -0.50 -11.73
N TYR A 124 9.29 -0.59 -10.90
CA TYR A 124 8.77 -1.87 -10.40
C TYR A 124 8.18 -2.73 -11.53
N TYR A 125 7.45 -2.12 -12.46
CA TYR A 125 6.91 -2.83 -13.61
C TYR A 125 8.03 -3.40 -14.49
N ASN A 126 9.05 -2.61 -14.84
CA ASN A 126 10.18 -3.08 -15.64
C ASN A 126 11.01 -4.16 -14.92
N ALA A 127 11.15 -4.07 -13.60
CA ALA A 127 11.79 -5.11 -12.80
C ALA A 127 10.99 -6.43 -12.83
N SER A 128 9.66 -6.34 -12.81
CA SER A 128 8.77 -7.51 -12.91
C SER A 128 8.92 -8.25 -14.23
N LEU A 129 9.15 -7.53 -15.34
CA LEU A 129 9.38 -8.15 -16.65
C LEU A 129 10.71 -8.93 -16.70
N LYS A 130 11.73 -8.46 -15.97
CA LYS A 130 13.04 -9.13 -15.93
C LYS A 130 13.02 -10.39 -15.06
N CYS A 131 12.25 -10.37 -13.97
CA CYS A 131 12.24 -11.43 -12.96
C CYS A 131 10.80 -11.83 -12.56
N PRO A 132 9.95 -12.31 -13.48
CA PRO A 132 8.50 -12.46 -13.26
C PRO A 132 8.14 -13.34 -12.06
N ASN A 133 8.93 -14.38 -11.76
CA ASN A 133 8.68 -15.27 -10.62
C ASN A 133 8.90 -14.61 -9.25
N ARG A 134 9.53 -13.43 -9.21
CA ARG A 134 9.80 -12.67 -7.98
C ARG A 134 8.83 -11.52 -7.76
N PHE A 135 7.97 -11.19 -8.72
CA PHE A 135 7.07 -10.05 -8.62
C PHE A 135 5.62 -10.48 -8.74
N PHE A 136 4.81 -10.00 -7.80
CA PHE A 136 3.36 -10.04 -7.90
C PHE A 136 2.86 -8.62 -7.98
N ILE A 137 2.54 -8.20 -9.21
CA ILE A 137 2.02 -6.87 -9.52
C ILE A 137 0.49 -6.94 -9.55
N MET A 138 -0.17 -6.02 -8.85
CA MET A 138 -1.63 -5.85 -8.90
C MET A 138 -1.99 -4.37 -8.89
N THR A 139 -3.24 -4.05 -9.20
CA THR A 139 -3.80 -2.71 -8.96
C THR A 139 -4.68 -2.72 -7.71
N TYR A 140 -4.77 -1.58 -7.04
CA TYR A 140 -5.70 -1.39 -5.93
C TYR A 140 -7.15 -1.57 -6.39
N GLU A 141 -7.45 -1.17 -7.61
CA GLU A 141 -8.77 -1.32 -8.23
C GLU A 141 -9.16 -2.80 -8.36
N ASP A 142 -8.26 -3.65 -8.87
CA ASP A 142 -8.50 -5.10 -8.96
C ASP A 142 -8.59 -5.76 -7.58
N LEU A 143 -7.77 -5.30 -6.61
CA LEU A 143 -7.84 -5.77 -5.23
C LEU A 143 -9.21 -5.49 -4.60
N MET A 144 -9.80 -4.33 -4.90
CA MET A 144 -11.10 -3.94 -4.37
C MET A 144 -12.26 -4.61 -5.12
N GLU A 145 -12.14 -4.84 -6.43
CA GLU A 145 -13.17 -5.49 -7.24
C GLU A 145 -13.25 -7.00 -6.97
N ARG A 146 -12.09 -7.66 -6.83
CA ARG A 146 -11.98 -9.12 -6.69
C ARG A 146 -11.07 -9.51 -5.53
N PRO A 147 -11.44 -9.18 -4.28
CA PRO A 147 -10.58 -9.40 -3.12
C PRO A 147 -10.29 -10.88 -2.87
N ASP A 148 -11.29 -11.77 -2.98
CA ASP A 148 -11.11 -13.21 -2.73
C ASP A 148 -10.13 -13.84 -3.72
N TYR A 149 -10.24 -13.46 -4.99
CA TYR A 149 -9.34 -13.91 -6.06
C TYR A 149 -7.91 -13.45 -5.81
N ASN A 150 -7.73 -12.18 -5.43
CA ASN A 150 -6.41 -11.61 -5.14
C ASN A 150 -5.77 -12.22 -3.89
N VAL A 151 -6.55 -12.52 -2.85
CA VAL A 151 -6.07 -13.26 -1.67
C VAL A 151 -5.55 -14.65 -2.05
N LYS A 152 -6.30 -15.43 -2.86
CA LYS A 152 -5.88 -16.77 -3.31
C LYS A 152 -4.59 -16.72 -4.15
N LYS A 153 -4.50 -15.76 -5.07
CA LYS A 153 -3.30 -15.54 -5.88
C LYS A 153 -2.09 -15.14 -5.05
N LEU A 154 -2.25 -14.18 -4.13
CA LEU A 154 -1.20 -13.74 -3.24
C LEU A 154 -0.71 -14.89 -2.35
N ALA A 155 -1.63 -15.66 -1.77
CA ALA A 155 -1.31 -16.83 -0.95
C ALA A 155 -0.46 -17.85 -1.72
N SER A 156 -0.83 -18.12 -2.98
CA SER A 156 -0.06 -19.01 -3.87
C SER A 156 1.32 -18.43 -4.19
N PHE A 157 1.39 -17.13 -4.52
CA PHE A 157 2.64 -16.44 -4.83
C PHE A 157 3.63 -16.47 -3.65
N VAL A 158 3.18 -16.26 -2.42
CA VAL A 158 4.05 -16.31 -1.22
C VAL A 158 4.37 -17.75 -0.77
N GLY A 159 3.97 -18.77 -1.53
CA GLY A 159 4.29 -20.18 -1.25
C GLY A 159 3.42 -20.79 -0.14
N LYS A 160 2.23 -20.23 0.10
CA LYS A 160 1.23 -20.72 1.06
C LYS A 160 -0.13 -20.79 0.38
N PRO A 161 -0.33 -21.57 -0.70
CA PRO A 161 -1.61 -21.63 -1.41
C PRO A 161 -2.76 -21.98 -0.47
N ILE A 162 -3.95 -21.43 -0.73
CA ILE A 162 -5.17 -21.81 -0.03
C ILE A 162 -5.53 -23.24 -0.43
N THR A 163 -5.78 -24.11 0.55
CA THR A 163 -6.23 -25.49 0.29
C THR A 163 -7.73 -25.56 0.06
N ALA A 164 -8.20 -26.59 -0.66
CA ALA A 164 -9.64 -26.81 -0.86
C ALA A 164 -10.41 -26.86 0.48
N ALA A 165 -9.84 -27.52 1.50
CA ALA A 165 -10.45 -27.58 2.83
C ALA A 165 -10.48 -26.22 3.56
N GLU A 166 -9.50 -25.33 3.34
CA GLU A 166 -9.57 -23.95 3.85
C GLU A 166 -10.65 -23.14 3.13
N GLU A 167 -10.78 -23.34 1.82
CA GLU A 167 -11.81 -22.69 0.99
C GLU A 167 -13.22 -23.16 1.39
N ASP A 168 -13.44 -24.46 1.55
CA ASP A 168 -14.71 -25.02 2.00
C ASP A 168 -15.10 -24.53 3.41
N ARG A 169 -14.13 -24.20 4.26
CA ARG A 169 -14.35 -23.60 5.59
C ARG A 169 -14.58 -22.09 5.56
N GLY A 170 -14.50 -21.43 4.41
CA GLY A 170 -14.71 -19.99 4.28
C GLY A 170 -13.54 -19.13 4.77
N VAL A 171 -12.31 -19.67 4.76
CA VAL A 171 -11.11 -18.95 5.26
C VAL A 171 -10.82 -17.71 4.42
N VAL A 172 -11.07 -17.76 3.11
CA VAL A 172 -10.78 -16.62 2.21
C VAL A 172 -11.71 -15.45 2.54
N GLU A 173 -13.01 -15.73 2.66
CA GLU A 173 -14.06 -14.80 3.01
C GLU A 173 -13.80 -14.20 4.40
N ALA A 174 -13.31 -15.01 5.34
CA ALA A 174 -12.92 -14.55 6.67
C ALA A 174 -11.73 -13.57 6.61
N ILE A 175 -10.70 -13.87 5.82
CA ILE A 175 -9.54 -12.97 5.61
C ILE A 175 -10.01 -11.67 4.97
N VAL A 176 -10.80 -11.72 3.89
CA VAL A 176 -11.30 -10.54 3.18
C VAL A 176 -12.16 -9.68 4.09
N ARG A 177 -13.11 -10.29 4.82
CA ARG A 177 -13.95 -9.58 5.79
C ARG A 177 -13.11 -8.93 6.88
N PHE A 178 -12.12 -9.65 7.42
CA PHE A 178 -11.27 -9.14 8.50
C PHE A 178 -10.39 -7.97 8.05
N CYS A 179 -9.75 -8.12 6.90
CA CYS A 179 -8.85 -7.12 6.32
C CYS A 179 -9.59 -5.99 5.58
N SER A 180 -10.93 -6.03 5.54
CA SER A 180 -11.73 -4.99 4.91
C SER A 180 -11.50 -3.62 5.56
N PHE A 181 -11.67 -2.56 4.77
CA PHE A 181 -11.59 -1.20 5.26
C PHE A 181 -12.52 -0.99 6.47
N ASP A 182 -13.80 -1.36 6.33
CA ASP A 182 -14.81 -1.14 7.37
C ASP A 182 -14.46 -1.84 8.68
N LYS A 183 -13.92 -3.07 8.62
CA LYS A 183 -13.50 -3.76 9.85
C LYS A 183 -12.29 -3.07 10.46
N LEU A 184 -11.21 -2.90 9.70
CA LEU A 184 -9.95 -2.38 10.23
C LEU A 184 -10.07 -0.92 10.71
N SER A 185 -10.78 -0.06 9.97
CA SER A 185 -10.95 1.35 10.34
C SER A 185 -11.76 1.53 11.63
N ASN A 186 -12.61 0.56 11.99
CA ASN A 186 -13.43 0.59 13.19
C ASN A 186 -12.79 -0.04 14.42
N LEU A 187 -11.65 -0.73 14.30
CA LEU A 187 -10.92 -1.26 15.45
C LEU A 187 -10.40 -0.13 16.34
N GLU A 188 -10.49 -0.31 17.66
CA GLU A 188 -10.06 0.68 18.65
C GLU A 188 -8.58 1.08 18.45
N VAL A 189 -7.72 0.11 18.18
CA VAL A 189 -6.29 0.34 17.88
C VAL A 189 -6.09 1.31 16.72
N ASN A 190 -6.94 1.25 15.69
CA ASN A 190 -6.81 2.09 14.51
C ASN A 190 -7.51 3.45 14.69
N ARG A 191 -8.49 3.55 15.58
CA ARG A 191 -9.20 4.81 15.86
C ARG A 191 -8.47 5.72 16.85
N ILE A 192 -7.83 5.13 17.87
CA ILE A 192 -7.37 5.87 19.05
C ILE A 192 -5.84 5.89 19.16
N LYS A 193 -5.16 4.79 18.80
CA LYS A 193 -3.71 4.69 19.04
C LYS A 193 -2.91 5.42 17.97
N THR A 194 -1.62 5.59 18.27
CA THR A 194 -0.60 6.17 17.40
C THR A 194 0.52 5.16 17.16
N ILE A 195 1.33 5.41 16.13
CA ILE A 195 2.59 4.69 15.87
C ILE A 195 3.74 5.68 15.75
N CYS A 196 4.95 5.21 16.04
CA CYS A 196 6.18 5.96 15.79
C CYS A 196 6.75 5.57 14.42
N VAL A 197 6.91 6.55 13.56
CA VAL A 197 7.52 6.42 12.24
C VAL A 197 8.90 7.11 12.29
N GLY A 198 9.96 6.33 12.07
CA GLY A 198 11.34 6.80 12.25
C GLY A 198 11.64 7.21 13.71
N LYS A 199 12.62 8.10 13.90
CA LYS A 199 13.14 8.43 15.24
C LYS A 199 12.21 9.27 16.14
N ALA A 200 11.19 9.95 15.60
CA ALA A 200 10.38 10.86 16.43
C ALA A 200 8.99 11.25 15.85
N GLN A 201 8.53 10.67 14.73
CA GLN A 201 7.24 11.10 14.16
C GLN A 201 6.11 10.25 14.74
N ILE A 202 5.32 10.85 15.63
CA ILE A 202 4.09 10.24 16.13
C ILE A 202 2.99 10.46 15.10
N VAL A 203 2.42 9.36 14.61
CA VAL A 203 1.36 9.36 13.60
C VAL A 203 0.11 8.68 14.16
N PRO A 204 -1.05 9.37 14.23
CA PRO A 204 -2.31 8.74 14.65
C PRO A 204 -2.74 7.66 13.66
N ASN A 205 -3.08 6.46 14.13
CA ASN A 205 -3.43 5.35 13.22
C ASN A 205 -4.64 5.69 12.33
N LYS A 206 -5.57 6.52 12.82
CA LYS A 206 -6.75 6.94 12.07
C LYS A 206 -6.41 7.62 10.74
N VAL A 207 -5.23 8.24 10.61
CA VAL A 207 -4.87 8.95 9.36
C VAL A 207 -4.64 8.00 8.18
N PHE A 208 -4.39 6.71 8.44
CA PHE A 208 -4.25 5.69 7.41
C PHE A 208 -5.60 5.21 6.85
N PHE A 209 -6.72 5.55 7.50
CA PHE A 209 -8.06 5.10 7.12
C PHE A 209 -8.96 6.29 6.77
N ARG A 210 -9.17 6.54 5.47
CA ARG A 210 -9.97 7.68 4.99
C ARG A 210 -11.32 7.27 4.40
N LYS A 211 -11.32 6.63 3.23
CA LYS A 211 -12.56 6.26 2.51
C LYS A 211 -12.50 4.89 1.81
N ALA A 212 -11.31 4.45 1.36
CA ALA A 212 -11.13 3.22 0.57
C ALA A 212 -12.12 3.08 -0.60
N LYS A 213 -12.24 4.13 -1.42
CA LYS A 213 -13.07 4.15 -2.63
C LYS A 213 -12.22 4.46 -3.85
N ILE A 214 -12.52 3.75 -4.93
CA ILE A 214 -11.99 4.02 -6.28
C ILE A 214 -12.73 5.23 -6.86
N GLY A 215 -12.01 6.10 -7.57
CA GLY A 215 -12.61 7.19 -8.33
C GLY A 215 -13.06 8.36 -7.46
N ASN A 216 -12.66 8.41 -6.19
CA ASN A 216 -13.02 9.50 -5.29
C ASN A 216 -12.36 10.82 -5.72
N TRP A 217 -11.34 10.79 -6.59
CA TRP A 217 -10.76 11.98 -7.22
C TRP A 217 -11.75 12.85 -7.98
N THR A 218 -12.85 12.29 -8.49
CA THR A 218 -13.91 13.03 -9.22
C THR A 218 -14.57 14.13 -8.37
N HIS A 219 -14.52 14.02 -7.05
CA HIS A 219 -15.08 15.02 -6.14
C HIS A 219 -14.12 16.17 -5.82
N TYR A 220 -12.87 16.11 -6.27
CA TYR A 220 -11.82 17.04 -5.84
C TYR A 220 -11.12 17.74 -7.01
N LEU A 221 -10.83 17.00 -8.08
CA LEU A 221 -10.10 17.55 -9.22
C LEU A 221 -11.05 18.15 -10.25
N SER A 222 -10.68 19.26 -10.85
CA SER A 222 -11.36 19.83 -12.02
C SER A 222 -11.16 18.95 -13.27
N ASP A 223 -11.93 19.20 -14.32
CA ASP A 223 -11.77 18.49 -15.60
C ASP A 223 -10.40 18.77 -16.23
N GLU A 224 -9.88 20.00 -16.10
CA GLU A 224 -8.54 20.37 -16.58
C GLU A 224 -7.44 19.65 -15.80
N GLN A 225 -7.56 19.56 -14.47
CA GLN A 225 -6.59 18.85 -13.63
C GLN A 225 -6.54 17.35 -13.95
N ARG A 226 -7.71 16.73 -14.18
CA ARG A 226 -7.80 15.32 -14.56
C ARG A 226 -7.11 15.06 -15.90
N GLU A 227 -7.47 15.85 -16.91
CA GLU A 227 -6.89 15.71 -18.25
C GLU A 227 -5.38 15.96 -18.25
N HIS A 228 -4.86 16.88 -17.42
CA HIS A 228 -3.42 17.07 -17.26
C HIS A 228 -2.74 15.80 -16.71
N ILE A 229 -3.27 15.21 -15.63
CA ILE A 229 -2.73 13.95 -15.09
C ILE A 229 -2.81 12.82 -16.12
N ASP A 230 -3.90 12.75 -16.89
CA ASP A 230 -4.06 11.74 -17.93
C ASP A 230 -3.07 11.95 -19.08
N GLN A 231 -2.77 13.19 -19.45
CA GLN A 231 -1.72 13.49 -20.43
C GLN A 231 -0.33 13.05 -19.96
N ILE A 232 0.03 13.34 -18.70
CA ILE A 232 1.30 12.87 -18.13
C ILE A 232 1.34 11.34 -18.12
N THR A 233 0.25 10.69 -17.69
CA THR A 233 0.13 9.23 -17.66
C THR A 233 0.30 8.63 -19.06
N ARG A 234 -0.36 9.20 -20.07
CA ARG A 234 -0.23 8.79 -21.47
C ARG A 234 1.19 8.92 -21.99
N GLN A 235 1.86 10.03 -21.68
CA GLN A 235 3.24 10.27 -22.09
C GLN A 235 4.22 9.32 -21.40
N LYS A 236 4.10 9.15 -20.08
CA LYS A 236 5.03 8.36 -19.28
C LYS A 236 4.89 6.85 -19.51
N PHE A 237 3.66 6.35 -19.65
CA PHE A 237 3.41 4.92 -19.84
C PHE A 237 3.33 4.50 -21.30
N GLN A 238 3.59 5.40 -22.25
CA GLN A 238 3.57 5.10 -23.67
C GLN A 238 4.44 3.87 -24.01
N GLY A 239 3.85 2.93 -24.75
CA GLY A 239 4.54 1.69 -25.15
C GLY A 239 4.63 0.62 -24.06
N THR A 240 3.93 0.80 -22.93
CA THR A 240 3.81 -0.20 -21.86
C THR A 240 2.35 -0.60 -21.64
N VAL A 241 2.12 -1.77 -21.06
CA VAL A 241 0.75 -2.22 -20.70
C VAL A 241 0.14 -1.38 -19.58
N LEU A 242 0.95 -0.60 -18.85
CA LEU A 242 0.45 0.31 -17.82
C LEU A 242 -0.42 1.41 -18.41
N LEU A 243 -0.21 1.75 -19.69
CA LEU A 243 -1.05 2.71 -20.39
C LEU A 243 -2.50 2.22 -20.40
N ASP A 244 -2.73 0.97 -20.81
CA ASP A 244 -4.08 0.38 -20.89
C ASP A 244 -4.71 0.22 -19.49
N LEU A 245 -3.89 0.02 -18.46
CA LEU A 245 -4.36 -0.08 -17.08
C LEU A 245 -4.84 1.24 -16.48
N PHE A 246 -4.29 2.38 -16.94
CA PHE A 246 -4.57 3.70 -16.34
C PHE A 246 -5.13 4.73 -17.32
N SER A 247 -5.33 4.39 -18.58
CA SER A 247 -6.00 5.23 -19.57
C SER A 247 -7.50 4.95 -19.57
N THR A 248 -8.19 5.46 -18.55
CA THR A 248 -9.66 5.45 -18.46
C THR A 248 -10.19 6.84 -18.18
#